data_AF-A0A967WW74-F1
#
_entry.id   AF-A0A967WW74-F1
#
_cell.length_a   1.000
_cell.length_b   1.000
_cell.length_c   1.000
_cell.angle_alpha   90.00
_cell.angle_beta   90.00
_cell.angle_gamma   90.00
#
_symmetry.space_group_name_H-M   'P 1'
#
loop_
_entity.id
_entity.type
_entity.pdbx_description
1 polymer ?
#
loop_
_entity_poly.entity_id
_entity_poly.type
_entity_poly.pdbx_seq_one_letter_code
_entity_poly.pdbx_strand_id
1 'polypeptide(L)'
;NTILDQHRAQGMTLYVAGSPVVTNLLRQSMLRDMRVFSAWVVATIALLLMLLFRRISGVVLPLIVVVLSVVFTISLMGLFRQPLQLPTAMLPTFLIVVGIGDSIHFLSLFYSELNRTGDKRAAIIRALEHAGLAMFLTSLTTAAGMASFANADLLPISNLGVFTA
;
A
#
# COMPACT_ATOMS: atom_id res chain seq x y z
N ASN A 1 4.39 26.27 -17.78
CA ASN A 1 3.31 26.85 -18.60
C ASN A 1 3.56 28.29 -19.06
N THR A 2 4.78 28.85 -18.93
CA THR A 2 5.03 30.28 -19.15
C THR A 2 5.16 30.71 -20.62
N ILE A 3 5.41 29.79 -21.55
CA ILE A 3 5.67 30.11 -22.97
C ILE A 3 4.38 30.15 -23.82
N LEU A 4 3.36 29.38 -23.44
CA LEU A 4 2.08 29.28 -24.17
C LEU A 4 1.14 30.46 -23.92
N ASP A 5 1.22 31.07 -22.73
CA ASP A 5 0.40 32.24 -22.39
C ASP A 5 0.84 33.49 -23.18
N GLN A 6 2.06 33.53 -23.71
CA GLN A 6 2.53 34.64 -24.55
C GLN A 6 1.98 34.61 -25.99
N HIS A 7 1.39 33.50 -26.45
CA HIS A 7 0.90 33.32 -27.82
C HIS A 7 -0.60 32.95 -27.90
N ARG A 8 -1.35 33.15 -26.82
CA ARG A 8 -2.82 33.00 -26.81
C ARG A 8 -3.47 34.13 -27.62
N ALA A 9 -3.49 33.98 -28.94
CA ALA A 9 -4.36 34.77 -29.81
C ALA A 9 -5.82 34.35 -29.58
N GLN A 10 -6.70 35.35 -29.50
CA GLN A 10 -8.13 35.21 -29.16
C GLN A 10 -8.82 34.18 -30.07
N GLY A 11 -9.32 33.08 -29.48
CA GLY A 11 -10.18 32.10 -30.15
C GLY A 11 -9.55 30.74 -30.51
N MET A 12 -8.23 30.54 -30.36
CA MET A 12 -7.59 29.23 -30.59
C MET A 12 -7.27 28.50 -29.27
N THR A 13 -7.74 27.27 -29.16
CA THR A 13 -7.32 26.32 -28.12
C THR A 13 -5.99 25.67 -28.53
N LEU A 14 -4.87 26.18 -28.00
CA LEU A 14 -3.58 25.52 -28.15
C LEU A 14 -3.48 24.31 -27.21
N TYR A 15 -3.21 23.14 -27.79
CA TYR A 15 -2.85 21.93 -27.06
C TYR A 15 -1.36 21.69 -27.18
N VAL A 16 -0.72 21.41 -26.06
CA VAL A 16 0.70 21.04 -26.03
C VAL A 16 0.78 19.55 -26.34
N ALA A 17 1.33 19.19 -27.49
CA ALA A 17 1.50 17.82 -27.93
C ALA A 17 2.99 17.41 -27.87
N GLY A 18 3.23 16.10 -27.81
CA GLY A 18 4.57 15.51 -27.79
C GLY A 18 4.79 14.56 -26.63
N SER A 19 5.70 13.59 -26.84
CA SER A 19 6.05 12.56 -25.85
C SER A 19 6.42 13.12 -24.45
N PRO A 20 7.19 14.22 -24.33
CA PRO A 20 7.54 14.78 -23.01
C PRO A 20 6.34 15.35 -22.24
N VAL A 21 5.35 15.87 -22.96
CA VAL A 21 4.14 16.46 -22.35
C VAL A 21 3.22 15.37 -21.85
N VAL A 22 3.00 14.34 -22.67
CA VAL A 22 2.17 13.18 -22.32
C VAL A 22 2.77 12.44 -21.13
N THR A 23 4.08 12.17 -21.14
CA THR A 23 4.77 11.49 -20.02
C THR A 23 4.73 12.30 -18.72
N ASN A 24 4.86 13.63 -18.80
CA ASN A 24 4.73 14.49 -17.62
C ASN A 24 3.29 14.55 -17.10
N LEU A 25 2.29 14.64 -17.98
CA LEU A 25 0.87 14.59 -17.59
C LEU A 25 0.53 13.26 -16.92
N LEU A 26 0.95 12.13 -17.51
CA LEU A 26 0.78 10.80 -16.92
C LEU A 26 1.43 10.74 -15.54
N ARG A 27 2.68 11.18 -15.41
CA ARG A 27 3.40 11.18 -14.12
C ARG A 27 2.68 12.00 -13.05
N GLN A 28 2.18 13.18 -13.39
CA GLN A 28 1.46 14.04 -12.45
C GLN A 28 0.12 13.43 -12.04
N SER A 29 -0.64 12.89 -12.98
CA SER A 29 -1.90 12.19 -12.69
C SER A 29 -1.65 10.99 -11.77
N MET A 30 -0.64 10.17 -12.06
CA MET A 30 -0.29 9.03 -11.20
C MET A 30 0.06 9.43 -9.77
N LEU A 31 0.88 10.47 -9.59
CA LEU A 31 1.25 10.94 -8.24
C LEU A 31 0.04 11.49 -7.48
N ARG A 32 -0.91 12.10 -8.20
CA ARG A 32 -2.18 12.57 -7.63
C ARG A 32 -3.03 11.38 -7.22
N ASP A 33 -3.24 10.42 -8.12
CA ASP A 33 -4.06 9.23 -7.90
C ASP A 33 -3.50 8.39 -6.76
N MET A 34 -2.18 8.19 -6.71
CA MET A 34 -1.51 7.49 -5.62
C MET A 34 -1.83 8.13 -4.27
N ARG A 35 -1.75 9.47 -4.14
CA ARG A 35 -2.08 10.16 -2.88
C ARG A 35 -3.55 10.07 -2.53
N VAL A 36 -4.43 10.32 -3.51
CA VAL A 36 -5.88 10.33 -3.31
C VAL A 36 -6.38 8.93 -2.94
N PHE A 37 -5.99 7.91 -3.70
CA PHE A 37 -6.38 6.52 -3.43
C PHE A 37 -5.78 6.01 -2.12
N SER A 38 -4.51 6.28 -1.84
CA SER A 38 -3.92 5.87 -0.55
C SER A 38 -4.67 6.50 0.64
N ALA A 39 -5.03 7.79 0.56
CA ALA A 39 -5.80 8.46 1.60
C ALA A 39 -7.20 7.87 1.76
N TRP A 40 -7.92 7.62 0.67
CA TRP A 40 -9.25 7.00 0.70
C TRP A 40 -9.21 5.57 1.25
N VAL A 41 -8.20 4.79 0.89
CA VAL A 41 -8.02 3.42 1.39
C VAL A 41 -7.75 3.44 2.89
N VAL A 42 -6.84 4.29 3.36
CA VAL A 42 -6.57 4.44 4.81
C VAL A 42 -7.83 4.88 5.56
N ALA A 43 -8.58 5.84 5.03
CA ALA A 43 -9.83 6.32 5.66
C ALA A 43 -10.89 5.21 5.72
N THR A 44 -11.09 4.48 4.63
CA THR A 44 -12.07 3.39 4.54
C THR A 44 -11.71 2.26 5.48
N ILE A 45 -10.44 1.90 5.54
CA ILE A 45 -9.98 0.83 6.43
C ILE A 45 -10.03 1.27 7.89
N ALA A 46 -9.65 2.51 8.21
CA ALA A 46 -9.79 3.04 9.57
C ALA A 46 -11.25 2.98 10.03
N LEU A 47 -12.21 3.34 9.17
CA LEU A 47 -13.63 3.22 9.44
C LEU A 47 -14.04 1.74 9.66
N LEU A 48 -13.60 0.84 8.79
CA LEU A 48 -13.94 -0.59 8.88
C LEU A 48 -13.38 -1.23 10.16
N LEU A 49 -12.11 -0.95 10.50
CA LEU A 49 -11.48 -1.41 11.73
C LEU A 49 -12.19 -0.84 12.97
N MET A 50 -12.60 0.43 12.91
CA MET A 50 -13.34 1.07 14.00
C MET A 50 -14.70 0.41 14.22
N LEU A 51 -15.40 0.03 13.14
CA LEU A 51 -16.66 -0.71 13.21
C LEU A 51 -16.46 -2.13 13.74
N LEU A 52 -15.39 -2.82 13.30
CA LEU A 52 -15.12 -4.21 13.66
C LEU A 52 -14.69 -4.36 15.12
N PHE A 53 -13.71 -3.55 15.56
CA PHE A 53 -13.10 -3.70 16.89
C PHE A 53 -13.70 -2.76 17.93
N ARG A 54 -14.36 -1.67 17.53
CA ARG A 54 -14.95 -0.64 18.41
C ARG A 54 -13.97 -0.10 19.47
N ARG A 55 -12.67 -0.20 19.19
CA ARG A 55 -11.56 0.23 20.07
C ARG A 55 -10.53 0.96 19.24
N ILE A 56 -10.11 2.13 19.70
CA ILE A 56 -9.11 2.97 19.02
C ILE A 56 -7.78 2.22 18.83
N SER A 57 -7.37 1.43 19.84
CA SER A 57 -6.16 0.59 19.73
C SER A 57 -6.25 -0.45 18.62
N GLY A 58 -7.46 -0.93 18.30
CA GLY A 58 -7.69 -1.87 17.19
C GLY A 58 -7.65 -1.24 15.80
N VAL A 59 -7.57 0.09 15.72
CA VAL A 59 -7.43 0.86 14.48
C VAL A 59 -5.99 1.36 14.33
N VAL A 60 -5.47 1.98 15.38
CA VAL A 60 -4.17 2.65 15.36
C VAL A 60 -3.01 1.66 15.22
N LEU A 61 -3.07 0.51 15.91
CA LEU A 61 -1.97 -0.46 15.87
C LEU A 61 -1.78 -1.05 14.45
N PRO A 62 -2.81 -1.58 13.76
CA PRO A 62 -2.68 -2.02 12.37
C PRO A 62 -2.19 -0.93 11.43
N LEU A 63 -2.73 0.28 11.55
CA LEU A 63 -2.35 1.40 10.67
C LEU A 63 -0.89 1.77 10.82
N ILE A 64 -0.36 1.82 12.05
CA ILE A 64 1.06 2.14 12.28
C ILE A 64 1.95 1.07 11.63
N VAL A 65 1.66 -0.21 11.86
CA VAL A 65 2.46 -1.32 11.30
C VAL A 65 2.49 -1.22 9.78
N VAL A 66 1.35 -0.98 9.15
CA VAL A 66 1.21 -0.92 7.69
C VAL A 66 1.88 0.32 7.10
N VAL A 67 1.71 1.49 7.72
CA VAL A 67 2.38 2.72 7.27
C VAL A 67 3.90 2.56 7.37
N LEU A 68 4.40 1.94 8.44
CA LEU A 68 5.83 1.63 8.56
C LEU A 68 6.31 0.69 7.44
N SER A 69 5.56 -0.35 7.12
CA SER A 69 5.89 -1.25 6.00
C SER A 69 5.95 -0.50 4.66
N VAL A 70 4.96 0.34 4.36
CA VAL A 70 4.93 1.14 3.12
C VAL A 70 6.11 2.11 3.05
N VAL A 71 6.37 2.83 4.13
CA VAL A 71 7.51 3.76 4.21
C VAL A 71 8.82 3.00 4.03
N PHE A 72 8.96 1.83 4.65
CA PHE A 72 10.15 0.99 4.51
C PHE A 72 10.34 0.54 3.07
N THR A 73 9.30 0.03 2.40
CA THR A 73 9.38 -0.40 0.99
C THR A 73 9.72 0.75 0.05
N ILE A 74 9.07 1.90 0.18
CA ILE A 74 9.37 3.08 -0.66
C ILE A 74 10.79 3.58 -0.40
N SER A 75 11.24 3.58 0.85
CA SER A 75 12.61 3.97 1.21
C SER A 75 13.63 3.01 0.60
N LEU A 76 13.35 1.71 0.61
CA LEU A 76 14.18 0.69 -0.01
C LEU A 76 14.27 0.91 -1.53
N MET A 77 13.15 1.16 -2.21
CA MET A 77 13.15 1.51 -3.64
C MET A 77 13.99 2.76 -3.94
N GLY A 78 13.91 3.77 -3.07
CA GLY A 78 14.73 4.97 -3.15
C GLY A 78 16.24 4.67 -3.03
N LEU A 79 16.62 3.76 -2.13
CA LEU A 79 17.99 3.31 -1.95
C LEU A 79 18.54 2.59 -3.20
N PHE A 80 17.71 1.75 -3.82
CA PHE A 80 18.05 1.05 -5.07
C PHE A 80 17.87 1.92 -6.33
N ARG A 81 17.56 3.22 -6.17
CA ARG A 81 17.37 4.20 -7.26
C ARG A 81 16.35 3.77 -8.31
N GLN A 82 15.33 3.02 -7.91
CA GLN A 82 14.30 2.54 -8.81
C GLN A 82 13.23 3.62 -9.01
N PRO A 83 12.92 4.02 -10.26
CA PRO A 83 11.92 5.04 -10.51
C PRO A 83 10.51 4.52 -10.21
N LEU A 84 9.67 5.39 -9.63
CA LEU A 84 8.23 5.16 -9.54
C LEU A 84 7.62 5.28 -10.95
N GLN A 85 7.06 4.17 -11.42
CA GLN A 85 6.45 3.95 -12.72
C GLN A 85 4.99 3.51 -12.53
N LEU A 86 4.23 3.36 -13.62
CA LEU A 86 2.79 3.06 -13.57
C LEU A 86 2.44 1.87 -12.68
N PRO A 87 3.03 0.67 -12.88
CA PRO A 87 2.75 -0.46 -12.01
C PRO A 87 3.22 -0.24 -10.58
N THR A 88 4.42 0.31 -10.38
CA THR A 88 4.98 0.52 -9.04
C THR A 88 4.25 1.62 -8.25
N ALA A 89 3.47 2.49 -8.89
CA ALA A 89 2.61 3.45 -8.20
C ALA A 89 1.45 2.79 -7.44
N MET A 90 1.11 1.53 -7.76
CA MET A 90 0.07 0.76 -7.05
C MET A 90 0.60 0.08 -5.77
N LEU A 91 1.93 0.04 -5.58
CA LEU A 91 2.59 -0.61 -4.44
C LEU A 91 2.06 -0.17 -3.08
N PRO A 92 1.91 1.14 -2.78
CA PRO A 92 1.48 1.56 -1.44
C PRO A 92 0.07 1.05 -1.13
N THR A 93 -0.85 1.16 -2.10
CA THR A 93 -2.22 0.66 -1.95
C THR A 93 -2.26 -0.85 -1.75
N PHE A 94 -1.45 -1.60 -2.50
CA PHE A 94 -1.38 -3.05 -2.40
C PHE A 94 -0.87 -3.51 -1.02
N LEU A 95 0.25 -2.93 -0.55
CA LEU A 95 0.82 -3.23 0.76
C LEU A 95 -0.14 -2.90 1.90
N ILE A 96 -0.91 -1.82 1.76
CA ILE A 96 -1.93 -1.45 2.74
C ILE A 96 -3.00 -2.54 2.87
N VAL A 97 -3.50 -3.05 1.74
CA VAL A 97 -4.55 -4.08 1.74
C VAL A 97 -4.03 -5.40 2.33
N VAL A 98 -2.86 -5.88 1.90
CA VAL A 98 -2.29 -7.14 2.38
C VAL A 98 -1.94 -7.07 3.86
N GLY A 99 -1.19 -6.04 4.29
CA GLY A 99 -0.73 -5.93 5.68
C GLY A 99 -1.87 -5.75 6.69
N ILE A 100 -2.99 -5.14 6.27
CA ILE A 100 -4.17 -5.00 7.11
C ILE A 100 -4.91 -6.33 7.25
N GLY A 101 -4.92 -7.19 6.23
CA GLY A 101 -5.51 -8.52 6.30
C GLY A 101 -4.90 -9.35 7.44
N ASP A 102 -3.57 -9.41 7.51
CA ASP A 102 -2.86 -10.14 8.56
C ASP A 102 -3.09 -9.50 9.94
N SER A 103 -3.08 -8.17 10.00
CA SER A 103 -3.36 -7.43 11.23
C SER A 103 -4.76 -7.72 11.77
N ILE A 104 -5.78 -7.75 10.90
CA ILE A 104 -7.17 -8.09 11.28
C ILE A 104 -7.23 -9.52 11.80
N HIS A 105 -6.62 -10.47 11.09
CA HIS A 105 -6.63 -11.88 11.47
C HIS A 105 -6.05 -12.06 12.87
N PHE A 106 -4.84 -11.53 13.11
CA PHE A 106 -4.19 -11.60 14.42
C PHE A 106 -5.01 -10.92 15.52
N LEU A 107 -5.46 -9.70 15.25
CA LEU A 107 -6.13 -8.85 16.24
C LEU A 107 -7.50 -9.39 16.65
N SER A 108 -8.21 -10.05 15.73
CA SER A 108 -9.48 -10.73 16.02
C SER A 108 -9.31 -11.82 17.07
N LEU A 109 -8.28 -12.65 16.94
CA LEU A 109 -7.95 -13.70 17.90
C LEU A 109 -7.42 -13.11 19.22
N PHE A 110 -6.54 -12.12 19.14
CA PHE A 110 -6.00 -11.45 20.32
C PHE A 110 -7.12 -10.84 21.18
N TYR A 111 -8.07 -10.09 20.58
CA TYR A 111 -9.16 -9.50 21.35
C TYR A 111 -10.17 -10.53 21.84
N SER A 112 -10.42 -11.60 21.08
CA SER A 112 -11.25 -12.72 21.54
C SER A 112 -10.68 -13.32 22.83
N GLU A 113 -9.38 -13.62 22.83
CA GLU A 113 -8.71 -14.24 23.98
C GLU A 113 -8.50 -13.27 25.14
N LEU A 114 -8.22 -12.00 24.85
CA LEU A 114 -8.09 -10.94 25.86
C LEU A 114 -9.41 -10.73 26.61
N ASN A 115 -10.54 -10.73 25.90
CA ASN A 115 -11.85 -10.59 26.54
C ASN A 115 -12.23 -11.83 27.37
N ARG A 116 -11.65 -13.00 27.05
CA ARG A 116 -11.89 -14.24 27.81
C ARG A 116 -11.03 -14.37 29.06
N THR A 117 -9.74 -14.03 28.96
CA THR A 117 -8.75 -14.31 30.02
C THR A 117 -8.33 -13.07 30.81
N GLY A 118 -8.49 -11.86 30.26
CA GLY A 118 -7.99 -10.62 30.84
C GLY A 118 -6.47 -10.45 30.82
N ASP A 119 -5.70 -11.52 30.53
CA ASP A 119 -4.25 -11.50 30.46
C ASP A 119 -3.77 -11.24 29.02
N LYS A 120 -3.15 -10.07 28.83
CA LYS A 120 -2.58 -9.64 27.54
C LYS A 120 -1.49 -10.59 27.04
N ARG A 121 -0.63 -11.10 27.93
CA ARG A 121 0.49 -11.95 27.53
C ARG A 121 -0.03 -13.32 27.07
N ALA A 122 -0.94 -13.90 27.84
CA ALA A 122 -1.61 -15.14 27.45
C ALA A 122 -2.37 -14.99 26.12
N ALA A 123 -3.07 -13.86 25.94
CA ALA A 123 -3.80 -13.57 24.70
C ALA A 123 -2.88 -13.46 23.47
N ILE A 124 -1.72 -12.82 23.58
CA ILE A 124 -0.74 -12.74 22.49
C ILE A 124 -0.23 -14.14 22.11
N ILE A 125 0.17 -14.94 23.11
CA ILE A 125 0.73 -16.28 22.87
C ILE A 125 -0.32 -17.16 22.18
N ARG A 126 -1.55 -17.19 22.70
CA ARG A 126 -2.63 -18.00 22.12
C ARG A 126 -3.04 -17.53 20.73
N ALA A 127 -3.10 -16.21 20.51
CA ALA A 127 -3.36 -15.67 19.18
C ALA A 127 -2.27 -16.12 18.19
N LEU A 128 -1.01 -16.08 18.59
CA LEU A 128 0.10 -16.53 17.77
C LEU A 128 0.10 -18.04 17.53
N GLU A 129 -0.24 -18.86 18.53
CA GLU A 129 -0.33 -20.33 18.37
C GLU A 129 -1.42 -20.73 17.36
N HIS A 130 -2.55 -20.03 17.34
CA HIS A 130 -3.66 -20.36 16.45
C HIS A 130 -3.56 -19.70 15.07
N ALA A 131 -3.15 -18.42 15.00
CA ALA A 131 -3.06 -17.68 13.74
C ALA A 131 -1.67 -17.76 13.09
N GLY A 132 -0.61 -18.03 13.84
CA GLY A 132 0.77 -17.86 13.38
C GLY A 132 1.12 -18.69 12.15
N LEU A 133 0.77 -19.98 12.16
CA LEU A 133 1.02 -20.85 11.00
C LEU A 133 0.19 -20.40 9.78
N ALA A 134 -1.08 -20.04 9.98
CA ALA A 134 -1.95 -19.59 8.91
C ALA A 134 -1.43 -18.30 8.27
N MET A 135 -1.06 -17.30 9.08
CA MET A 135 -0.51 -16.02 8.61
C MET A 135 0.87 -16.19 7.95
N PHE A 136 1.70 -17.11 8.45
CA PHE A 136 2.97 -17.42 7.81
C PHE A 136 2.77 -18.02 6.42
N LEU A 137 1.82 -18.95 6.28
CA LEU A 137 1.51 -19.55 4.99
C LEU A 137 0.89 -18.55 4.01
N THR A 138 0.01 -17.64 4.44
CA THR A 138 -0.53 -16.58 3.58
C THR A 138 0.54 -15.59 3.15
N SER A 139 1.45 -15.22 4.05
CA SER A 139 2.60 -14.37 3.73
C SER A 139 3.52 -15.06 2.72
N LEU A 140 3.82 -16.34 2.93
CA LEU A 140 4.68 -17.13 2.04
C LEU A 140 4.07 -17.28 0.64
N THR A 141 2.78 -17.56 0.53
CA THR A 141 2.10 -17.70 -0.76
C THR A 141 1.98 -16.36 -1.48
N THR A 142 1.76 -15.27 -0.74
CA THR A 142 1.78 -13.91 -1.30
C THR A 142 3.18 -13.54 -1.80
N ALA A 143 4.22 -13.80 -1.00
CA ALA A 143 5.61 -13.57 -1.39
C ALA A 143 5.98 -14.41 -2.61
N ALA A 144 5.59 -15.70 -2.67
CA ALA A 144 5.81 -16.54 -3.85
C ALA A 144 5.08 -16.01 -5.10
N GLY A 145 3.83 -15.53 -4.94
CA GLY A 145 3.08 -14.89 -6.00
C GLY A 145 3.75 -13.63 -6.54
N MET A 146 4.22 -12.76 -5.65
CA MET A 146 4.96 -11.54 -6.02
C MET A 146 6.33 -11.85 -6.62
N ALA A 147 7.06 -12.81 -6.07
CA ALA A 147 8.34 -13.27 -6.58
C ALA A 147 8.23 -13.84 -8.01
N SER A 148 7.08 -14.42 -8.38
CA SER A 148 6.85 -14.87 -9.75
C SER A 148 6.97 -13.75 -10.79
N PHE A 149 6.67 -12.50 -10.41
CA PHE A 149 6.79 -11.33 -11.28
C PHE A 149 8.22 -10.85 -11.44
N ALA A 150 9.18 -11.28 -10.59
CA ALA A 150 10.57 -10.87 -10.69
C ALA A 150 11.21 -11.20 -12.06
N ASN A 151 10.73 -12.25 -12.74
CA ASN A 151 11.19 -12.66 -14.07
C ASN A 151 10.41 -12.01 -15.22
N ALA A 152 9.54 -11.03 -14.96
CA ALA A 152 8.79 -10.36 -16.02
C ALA A 152 9.70 -9.51 -16.91
N ASP A 153 9.51 -9.59 -18.24
CA ASP A 153 10.28 -8.81 -19.24
C ASP A 153 10.14 -7.28 -19.04
N LEU A 154 9.01 -6.86 -18.48
CA LEU A 154 8.74 -5.47 -18.15
C LEU A 154 9.33 -5.14 -16.77
N LEU A 155 10.43 -4.40 -16.75
CA LEU A 155 11.07 -3.86 -15.53
C LEU A 155 10.09 -3.27 -14.50
N PRO A 156 9.07 -2.47 -14.87
CA PRO A 156 8.12 -1.96 -13.88
C PRO A 156 7.35 -3.07 -13.13
N ILE A 157 7.07 -4.19 -13.79
CA ILE A 157 6.33 -5.33 -13.22
C ILE A 157 7.27 -6.18 -12.36
N SER A 158 8.50 -6.40 -12.84
CA SER A 158 9.54 -7.09 -12.06
C SER A 158 9.87 -6.34 -10.76
N ASN A 159 10.07 -5.03 -10.85
CA ASN A 159 10.29 -4.18 -9.67
C ASN A 159 9.11 -4.26 -8.69
N LEU A 160 7.87 -4.23 -9.17
CA LEU A 160 6.71 -4.41 -8.30
C LEU A 160 6.84 -5.70 -7.50
N GLY A 161 7.06 -6.83 -8.17
CA GLY A 161 7.18 -8.14 -7.54
C GLY A 161 8.30 -8.21 -6.50
N VAL A 162 9.50 -7.75 -6.86
CA VAL A 162 10.69 -7.81 -5.98
C VAL A 162 10.56 -6.96 -4.73
N PHE A 163 9.95 -5.78 -4.81
CA PHE A 163 9.81 -4.89 -3.64
C PHE A 163 8.59 -5.23 -2.76
N THR A 164 7.66 -6.06 -3.25
CA THR A 164 6.49 -6.53 -2.47
C THR A 164 6.65 -7.89 -1.83
N ALA A 165 7.54 -8.73 -2.36
CA ALA A 165 7.78 -10.08 -1.84
C ALA A 165 8.48 -10.03 -0.48
#